data_AF-A0A261KK30-F1
#
_entry.id   AF-A0A261KK30-F1
#
_cell.length_a   1.000
_cell.length_b   1.000
_cell.length_c   1.000
_cell.angle_alpha   90.00
_cell.angle_beta   90.00
_cell.angle_gamma   90.00
#
_symmetry.space_group_name_H-M   'P 1'
#
loop_
_entity.id
_entity.type
_entity.pdbx_description
1 polymer ?
#
loop_
_entity_poly.entity_id
_entity_poly.type
_entity_poly.pdbx_seq_one_letter_code
_entity_poly.pdbx_strand_id
1 'polypeptide(L)'
;KSTEQGFKTLIKPSSKSIKAHYRKLADICDQNKNAPTKALIARLNPMIRGWANYYSTVVSKEIFKEMDNRLWKRLWRWANRRHPNKSKTWVREKYFPNVKETRNWILNDGEYILNQHSDVPIIRHIKVKGNKSPYDGDWTYWSSRIGKHPGMRKEVTTLLKRQKNKCATCGVNFRPKDLIEVDHIIPGSKGGNDTYKNKQLLDRHCHDFKTAKDLKTVNH
;
A
#
# COMPACT_ATOMS: atom_id res chain seq x y z
N LYS A 1 11.41 20.89 11.41
CA LYS A 1 11.65 21.55 12.70
C LYS A 1 12.66 20.70 13.46
N SER A 2 13.89 21.18 13.59
CA SER A 2 14.80 20.75 14.64
C SER A 2 14.16 21.07 15.99
N THR A 3 14.41 20.26 17.00
CA THR A 3 14.10 20.66 18.38
C THR A 3 14.93 21.90 18.73
N GLU A 4 14.54 22.67 19.75
CA GLU A 4 15.34 23.82 20.25
C GLU A 4 16.78 23.41 20.62
N GLN A 5 16.99 22.11 20.86
CA GLN A 5 18.27 21.46 21.14
C GLN A 5 19.03 20.97 19.88
N GLY A 6 18.50 21.17 18.66
CA GLY A 6 19.15 20.78 17.40
C GLY A 6 19.02 19.30 17.00
N PHE A 7 18.50 18.43 17.86
CA PHE A 7 18.37 16.99 17.56
C PHE A 7 17.26 16.70 16.52
N LYS A 8 17.57 15.81 15.57
CA LYS A 8 16.60 15.28 14.59
C LYS A 8 16.21 13.86 14.96
N THR A 9 14.97 13.66 15.39
CA THR A 9 14.43 12.32 15.67
C THR A 9 14.23 11.54 14.37
N LEU A 10 15.04 10.51 14.15
CA LEU A 10 14.93 9.61 13.00
C LEU A 10 14.24 8.31 13.42
N ILE A 11 12.96 8.18 13.11
CA ILE A 11 12.23 6.92 13.28
C ILE A 11 12.73 5.94 12.21
N LYS A 12 13.30 4.81 12.63
CA LYS A 12 13.83 3.74 11.78
C LYS A 12 13.23 2.39 12.18
N PRO A 13 13.16 1.40 11.27
CA PRO A 13 12.93 0.01 11.65
C PRO A 13 13.89 -0.44 12.74
N SER A 14 13.39 -1.18 13.74
CA SER A 14 14.23 -1.67 14.84
C SER A 14 15.15 -2.80 14.37
N SER A 15 16.33 -2.93 15.00
CA SER A 15 17.29 -4.01 14.72
C SER A 15 16.64 -5.41 14.83
N LYS A 16 15.78 -5.59 15.84
CA LYS A 16 14.98 -6.81 16.04
C LYS A 16 14.08 -7.10 14.84
N SER A 17 13.35 -6.10 14.33
CA SER A 17 12.46 -6.27 13.17
C SER A 17 13.23 -6.57 11.89
N ILE A 18 14.33 -5.87 11.64
CA ILE A 18 15.22 -6.11 10.49
C ILE A 18 15.74 -7.55 10.51
N LYS A 19 16.27 -8.00 11.66
CA LYS A 19 16.79 -9.37 11.83
C LYS A 19 15.71 -10.42 11.65
N ALA A 20 14.52 -10.20 12.22
CA ALA A 20 13.39 -11.11 12.08
C ALA A 20 12.95 -11.24 10.61
N HIS A 21 12.87 -10.13 9.88
CA HIS A 21 12.52 -10.13 8.46
C HIS A 21 13.56 -10.85 7.61
N TYR A 22 14.84 -10.54 7.81
CA TYR A 22 15.92 -11.23 7.11
C TYR A 22 15.92 -12.74 7.37
N ARG A 23 15.68 -13.16 8.62
CA ARG A 23 15.54 -14.59 8.97
C ARG A 23 14.39 -15.24 8.21
N LYS A 24 13.22 -14.61 8.13
CA LYS A 24 12.10 -15.14 7.34
C LYS A 24 12.45 -15.33 5.86
N LEU A 25 13.10 -14.33 5.25
CA LEU A 25 13.56 -14.44 3.85
C LEU A 25 14.60 -15.55 3.70
N ALA A 26 15.49 -15.68 4.68
CA ALA A 26 16.46 -16.75 4.75
C ALA A 26 15.78 -18.13 4.80
N ASP A 27 14.88 -18.34 5.74
CA ASP A 27 14.17 -19.62 5.91
C ASP A 27 13.44 -20.02 4.62
N ILE A 28 12.83 -19.05 3.91
CA ILE A 28 12.23 -19.28 2.59
C ILE A 28 13.27 -19.79 1.60
N CYS A 29 14.43 -19.15 1.47
CA CYS A 29 15.50 -19.63 0.57
C CYS A 29 16.00 -21.03 0.97
N ASP A 30 16.08 -21.34 2.27
CA ASP A 30 16.56 -22.63 2.77
C ASP A 30 15.55 -23.77 2.52
N GLN A 31 14.26 -23.49 2.65
CA GLN A 31 13.18 -24.44 2.33
C GLN A 31 13.03 -24.66 0.81
N ASN A 32 13.43 -23.68 0.00
CA ASN A 32 13.29 -23.70 -1.46
C ASN A 32 14.63 -23.92 -2.16
N LYS A 33 15.53 -24.68 -1.52
CA LYS A 33 16.87 -25.04 -2.01
C LYS A 33 16.88 -25.59 -3.44
N ASN A 34 15.95 -26.48 -3.77
CA ASN A 34 15.88 -27.16 -5.07
C ASN A 34 14.65 -26.76 -5.89
N ALA A 35 13.78 -25.90 -5.35
CA ALA A 35 12.54 -25.47 -6.01
C ALA A 35 12.79 -24.69 -7.31
N PRO A 36 11.84 -24.65 -8.25
CA PRO A 36 11.91 -23.77 -9.41
C PRO A 36 12.09 -22.29 -9.02
N THR A 37 12.78 -21.51 -9.87
CA THR A 37 13.05 -20.09 -9.60
C THR A 37 11.76 -19.29 -9.39
N LYS A 38 10.76 -19.47 -10.25
CA LYS A 38 9.39 -18.94 -10.09
C LYS A 38 8.79 -19.21 -8.71
N ALA A 39 8.90 -20.43 -8.18
CA ALA A 39 8.34 -20.78 -6.87
C ALA A 39 9.04 -20.03 -5.72
N LEU A 40 10.37 -19.88 -5.81
CA LEU A 40 11.13 -19.08 -4.83
C LEU A 40 10.74 -17.60 -4.88
N ILE A 41 10.66 -17.01 -6.09
CA ILE A 41 10.26 -15.61 -6.28
C ILE A 41 8.84 -15.37 -5.75
N ALA A 42 7.90 -16.27 -6.07
CA ALA A 42 6.50 -16.19 -5.65
C ALA A 42 6.36 -16.18 -4.11
N ARG A 43 7.25 -16.88 -3.38
CA ARG A 43 7.27 -16.87 -1.91
C ARG A 43 7.94 -15.63 -1.31
N LEU A 44 9.00 -15.12 -1.94
CA LEU A 44 9.73 -13.94 -1.45
C LEU A 44 8.96 -12.64 -1.69
N ASN A 45 8.32 -12.48 -2.85
CA ASN A 45 7.71 -11.21 -3.27
C ASN A 45 6.65 -10.66 -2.30
N PRO A 46 5.72 -11.47 -1.75
CA PRO A 46 4.76 -11.01 -0.75
C PRO A 46 5.42 -10.52 0.54
N MET A 47 6.48 -11.20 0.99
CA MET A 47 7.21 -10.83 2.20
C MET A 47 7.96 -9.51 2.04
N ILE A 48 8.64 -9.33 0.90
CA ILE A 48 9.35 -8.09 0.55
C ILE A 48 8.35 -6.93 0.48
N ARG A 49 7.27 -7.11 -0.29
CA ARG A 49 6.22 -6.09 -0.48
C ARG A 49 5.58 -5.69 0.84
N GLY A 50 5.17 -6.67 1.65
CA GLY A 50 4.50 -6.42 2.93
C GLY A 50 5.38 -5.61 3.89
N TRP A 51 6.64 -6.05 4.06
CA TRP A 51 7.57 -5.40 4.98
C TRP A 51 8.01 -4.01 4.50
N ALA A 52 8.29 -3.86 3.20
CA ALA A 52 8.67 -2.57 2.64
C ALA A 52 7.52 -1.55 2.67
N ASN A 53 6.29 -1.97 2.39
CA ASN A 53 5.11 -1.11 2.53
C ASN A 53 4.89 -0.66 3.97
N TYR A 54 5.02 -1.57 4.94
CA TYR A 54 4.87 -1.26 6.36
C TYR A 54 5.88 -0.17 6.81
N TYR A 55 7.14 -0.31 6.40
CA TYR A 55 8.21 0.63 6.75
C TYR A 55 8.38 1.80 5.78
N SER A 56 7.49 1.96 4.79
CA SER A 56 7.56 3.05 3.80
C SER A 56 7.33 4.44 4.40
N THR A 57 6.77 4.53 5.61
CA THR A 57 6.43 5.79 6.28
C THR A 57 7.56 6.38 7.12
N VAL A 58 8.59 5.59 7.41
CA VAL A 58 9.71 5.94 8.29
C VAL A 58 11.04 6.01 7.52
N VAL A 59 12.15 6.30 8.20
CA VAL A 59 13.48 6.47 7.58
C VAL A 59 14.06 5.09 7.24
N SER A 60 13.63 4.50 6.12
CA SER A 60 13.95 3.09 5.79
C SER A 60 14.80 2.88 4.54
N LYS A 61 15.13 3.93 3.77
CA LYS A 61 15.73 3.76 2.43
C LYS A 61 17.07 3.03 2.44
N GLU A 62 17.97 3.38 3.36
CA GLU A 62 19.27 2.71 3.49
C GLU A 62 19.12 1.27 4.00
N ILE A 63 18.18 1.02 4.91
CA ILE A 63 17.87 -0.33 5.39
C ILE A 63 17.28 -1.19 4.26
N PHE A 64 16.46 -0.61 3.38
CA PHE A 64 15.94 -1.32 2.21
C PHE A 64 17.07 -1.77 1.27
N LYS A 65 18.02 -0.88 0.96
CA LYS A 65 19.20 -1.23 0.16
C LYS A 65 20.05 -2.31 0.84
N GLU A 66 20.25 -2.21 2.15
CA GLU A 66 20.99 -3.21 2.92
C GLU A 66 20.30 -4.58 2.86
N MET A 67 18.98 -4.62 3.02
CA MET A 67 18.17 -5.84 2.92
C MET A 67 18.24 -6.47 1.53
N ASP A 68 18.15 -5.65 0.49
CA ASP A 68 18.30 -6.08 -0.91
C ASP A 68 19.67 -6.73 -1.15
N ASN A 69 20.75 -6.09 -0.69
CA ASN A 69 22.11 -6.63 -0.81
C ASN A 69 22.28 -7.95 -0.03
N ARG A 70 21.80 -8.00 1.22
CA ARG A 70 21.87 -9.23 2.04
C ARG A 70 21.09 -10.39 1.42
N LEU A 71 19.92 -10.11 0.84
CA LEU A 71 19.13 -11.10 0.13
C LEU A 71 19.84 -11.55 -1.15
N TRP A 72 20.35 -10.61 -1.94
CA TRP A 72 21.10 -10.89 -3.16
C TRP A 72 22.28 -11.84 -2.90
N LYS A 73 23.13 -11.56 -1.90
CA LYS A 73 24.26 -12.44 -1.53
C LYS A 73 23.80 -13.88 -1.24
N ARG A 74 22.63 -14.03 -0.62
CA ARG A 74 22.05 -15.34 -0.30
C ARG A 74 21.52 -16.04 -1.55
N LEU A 75 20.82 -15.31 -2.42
CA LEU A 75 20.34 -15.82 -3.70
C LEU A 75 21.48 -16.20 -4.64
N TRP A 76 22.58 -15.44 -4.64
CA TRP A 76 23.80 -15.78 -5.37
C TRP A 76 24.37 -17.13 -4.92
N ARG A 77 24.49 -17.36 -3.61
CA ARG A 77 24.93 -18.65 -3.06
C ARG A 77 23.96 -19.77 -3.42
N TRP A 78 22.65 -19.52 -3.31
CA TRP A 78 21.61 -20.46 -3.71
C TRP A 78 21.75 -20.87 -5.18
N ALA A 79 21.97 -19.91 -6.09
CA ALA A 79 22.11 -20.15 -7.52
C ALA A 79 23.38 -20.95 -7.86
N ASN A 80 24.53 -20.57 -7.30
CA ASN A 80 25.80 -21.27 -7.53
C ASN A 80 25.76 -22.72 -7.01
N ARG A 81 25.15 -22.95 -5.85
CA ARG A 81 25.02 -24.30 -5.26
C ARG A 81 24.29 -25.28 -6.18
N ARG A 82 23.35 -24.80 -6.99
CA ARG A 82 22.59 -25.64 -7.93
C ARG A 82 23.40 -26.08 -9.15
N HIS A 83 24.52 -25.41 -9.42
CA HIS A 83 25.33 -25.63 -10.63
C HIS A 83 26.83 -25.63 -10.28
N PRO A 84 27.30 -26.63 -9.50
CA PRO A 84 28.69 -26.70 -9.06
C PRO A 84 29.68 -26.78 -10.24
N ASN A 85 29.25 -27.34 -11.37
CA ASN A 85 30.08 -27.56 -12.56
C ASN A 85 29.90 -26.45 -13.64
N LYS A 86 29.23 -25.35 -13.32
CA LYS A 86 29.04 -24.23 -14.25
C LYS A 86 29.83 -23.01 -13.79
N SER A 87 30.25 -22.20 -14.76
CA SER A 87 30.93 -20.95 -14.47
C SER A 87 29.99 -19.96 -13.77
N LYS A 88 30.57 -19.06 -12.96
CA LYS A 88 29.82 -17.97 -12.32
C LYS A 88 29.13 -17.07 -13.36
N THR A 89 29.75 -16.88 -14.52
CA THR A 89 29.18 -16.13 -15.65
C THR A 89 27.88 -16.77 -16.13
N TRP A 90 27.89 -18.09 -16.35
CA TRP A 90 26.68 -18.82 -16.75
C TRP A 90 25.58 -18.74 -15.69
N VAL A 91 25.94 -18.84 -14.40
CA VAL A 91 24.97 -18.69 -13.30
C VAL A 91 24.35 -17.30 -13.28
N ARG A 92 25.15 -16.25 -13.50
CA ARG A 92 24.67 -14.87 -13.63
C ARG A 92 23.68 -14.75 -14.78
N GLU A 93 24.04 -15.21 -15.96
CA GLU A 93 23.19 -15.09 -17.16
C GLU A 93 21.87 -15.84 -17.00
N LYS A 94 21.90 -17.02 -16.38
CA LYS A 94 20.71 -17.84 -16.17
C LYS A 94 19.72 -17.26 -15.16
N TYR A 95 20.21 -16.79 -14.01
CA TYR A 95 19.35 -16.42 -12.88
C TYR A 95 19.20 -14.93 -12.66
N PHE A 96 20.14 -14.15 -13.18
CA PHE A 96 20.20 -12.70 -13.03
C PHE A 96 20.36 -12.00 -14.39
N PRO A 97 19.54 -12.34 -15.40
CA PRO A 97 19.59 -11.67 -16.70
C PRO A 97 19.29 -10.18 -16.55
N ASN A 98 19.81 -9.38 -17.48
CA ASN A 98 19.53 -7.95 -17.52
C ASN A 98 18.04 -7.76 -17.86
N VAL A 99 17.30 -7.08 -16.98
CA VAL A 99 15.84 -6.91 -17.13
C VAL A 99 15.50 -5.56 -17.77
N LYS A 100 16.40 -4.57 -17.64
CA LYS A 100 16.39 -3.22 -18.24
C LYS A 100 17.84 -2.70 -18.32
N GLU A 101 18.12 -1.70 -19.15
CA GLU A 101 19.45 -1.06 -19.29
C GLU A 101 20.09 -0.62 -17.97
N THR A 102 19.28 -0.42 -16.91
CA THR A 102 19.72 0.10 -15.61
C THR A 102 19.62 -0.88 -14.44
N ARG A 103 18.99 -2.06 -14.60
CA ARG A 103 18.75 -3.00 -13.49
C ARG A 103 19.34 -4.37 -13.78
N ASN A 104 20.48 -4.61 -13.14
CA ASN A 104 21.22 -5.86 -13.19
C ASN A 104 21.15 -6.56 -11.83
N TRP A 105 21.49 -7.85 -11.80
CA TRP A 105 21.62 -8.63 -10.55
C TRP A 105 20.31 -8.85 -9.77
N ILE A 106 19.17 -8.90 -10.46
CA ILE A 106 17.87 -9.24 -9.86
C ILE A 106 17.50 -10.67 -10.26
N LEU A 107 17.07 -11.48 -9.29
CA LEU A 107 16.63 -12.84 -9.56
C LEU A 107 15.40 -12.80 -10.47
N ASN A 108 15.51 -13.48 -11.62
CA ASN A 108 14.50 -13.42 -12.67
C ASN A 108 14.36 -14.80 -13.34
N ASP A 109 13.11 -15.20 -13.59
CA ASP A 109 12.74 -16.43 -14.30
C ASP A 109 12.04 -16.14 -15.65
N GLY A 110 12.22 -14.92 -16.18
CA GLY A 110 11.51 -14.39 -17.34
C GLY A 110 10.15 -13.81 -16.99
N GLU A 111 9.24 -14.66 -16.49
CA GLU A 111 7.86 -14.26 -16.12
C GLU A 111 7.81 -13.64 -14.71
N TYR A 112 8.67 -14.11 -13.79
CA TYR A 112 8.71 -13.64 -12.41
C TYR A 112 10.01 -12.92 -12.12
N ILE A 113 9.88 -11.69 -11.63
CA ILE A 113 11.01 -10.86 -11.20
C ILE A 113 10.90 -10.64 -9.69
N LEU A 114 12.02 -10.77 -9.00
CA LEU A 114 12.09 -10.50 -7.57
C LEU A 114 11.93 -9.01 -7.28
N ASN A 115 10.96 -8.67 -6.43
CA ASN A 115 10.76 -7.31 -5.94
C ASN A 115 11.98 -6.87 -5.12
N GLN A 116 12.36 -5.59 -5.23
CA GLN A 116 13.35 -4.98 -4.35
C GLN A 116 12.64 -4.18 -3.25
N HIS A 117 13.14 -4.22 -2.02
CA HIS A 117 12.64 -3.36 -0.95
C HIS A 117 12.84 -1.89 -1.33
N SER A 118 13.98 -1.58 -1.95
CA SER A 118 14.35 -0.24 -2.38
C SER A 118 13.47 0.32 -3.50
N ASP A 119 12.66 -0.49 -4.19
CA ASP A 119 11.68 -0.01 -5.16
C ASP A 119 10.48 0.68 -4.50
N VAL A 120 10.19 0.37 -3.23
CA VAL A 120 9.09 1.01 -2.52
C VAL A 120 9.45 2.46 -2.19
N PRO A 121 8.63 3.44 -2.64
CA PRO A 121 8.87 4.85 -2.33
C PRO A 121 8.63 5.12 -0.85
N ILE A 122 9.44 5.99 -0.27
CA ILE A 122 9.22 6.45 1.10
C ILE A 122 8.14 7.54 1.07
N ILE A 123 6.98 7.25 1.67
CA ILE A 123 5.83 8.16 1.73
C ILE A 123 5.69 8.65 3.16
N ARG A 124 6.18 9.86 3.43
CA ARG A 124 6.15 10.44 4.78
C ARG A 124 4.73 10.80 5.20
N HIS A 125 4.38 10.48 6.44
CA HIS A 125 3.14 10.96 7.03
C HIS A 125 3.14 12.50 7.08
N ILE A 126 2.10 13.11 6.50
CA ILE A 126 1.92 14.56 6.51
C ILE A 126 1.20 14.94 7.80
N LYS A 127 1.87 15.65 8.70
CA LYS A 127 1.25 16.16 9.94
C LYS A 127 0.12 17.14 9.65
N VAL A 128 -0.85 17.22 10.58
CA VAL A 128 -1.83 18.32 10.57
C VAL A 128 -1.07 19.64 10.71
N LYS A 129 -1.47 20.68 9.98
CA LYS A 129 -0.78 21.99 10.00
C LYS A 129 -1.11 22.69 11.32
N GLY A 130 -0.09 22.99 12.14
CA GLY A 130 -0.21 23.89 13.29
C GLY A 130 -1.42 23.60 14.19
N ASN A 131 -2.24 24.63 14.41
CA ASN A 131 -3.48 24.61 15.20
C ASN A 131 -4.74 24.28 14.37
N LYS A 132 -4.59 23.71 13.17
CA LYS A 132 -5.75 23.33 12.35
C LYS A 132 -6.63 22.35 13.12
N SER A 133 -7.93 22.65 13.15
CA SER A 133 -8.97 21.85 13.80
C SER A 133 -10.01 21.46 12.77
N PRO A 134 -10.60 20.25 12.77
CA PRO A 134 -11.72 19.91 11.89
C PRO A 134 -12.91 20.88 11.97
N TYR A 135 -12.95 21.73 13.00
CA TYR A 135 -13.98 22.73 13.26
C TYR A 135 -13.54 24.17 12.94
N ASP A 136 -12.37 24.38 12.34
CA ASP A 136 -11.82 25.71 12.03
C ASP A 136 -12.39 26.35 10.74
N GLY A 137 -13.34 25.68 10.09
CA GLY A 137 -13.96 26.16 8.85
C GLY A 137 -13.11 25.99 7.59
N ASP A 138 -11.87 25.46 7.66
CA ASP A 138 -11.01 25.22 6.49
C ASP A 138 -11.38 23.90 5.79
N TRP A 139 -12.57 23.91 5.19
CA TRP A 139 -13.11 22.74 4.50
C TRP A 139 -12.21 22.26 3.38
N THR A 140 -11.50 23.15 2.68
CA THR A 140 -10.57 22.80 1.60
C THR A 140 -9.41 21.96 2.13
N TYR A 141 -8.81 22.37 3.26
CA TYR A 141 -7.75 21.61 3.91
C TYR A 141 -8.23 20.22 4.34
N TRP A 142 -9.33 20.15 5.09
CA TRP A 142 -9.84 18.89 5.66
C TRP A 142 -10.39 17.93 4.61
N SER A 143 -11.12 18.43 3.62
CA SER A 143 -11.61 17.69 2.46
C SER A 143 -10.52 16.91 1.73
N SER A 144 -9.38 17.56 1.49
CA SER A 144 -8.25 16.92 0.79
C SER A 144 -7.60 15.78 1.60
N ARG A 145 -7.78 15.80 2.93
CA ARG A 145 -7.18 14.85 3.88
C ARG A 145 -8.05 13.61 4.05
N ILE A 146 -9.39 13.77 4.05
CA ILE A 146 -10.36 12.66 4.14
C ILE A 146 -10.09 11.67 3.00
N GLY A 147 -10.12 12.14 1.74
CA GLY A 147 -9.91 11.29 0.56
C GLY A 147 -8.55 10.60 0.47
N LYS A 148 -7.55 11.05 1.25
CA LYS A 148 -6.19 10.49 1.32
C LYS A 148 -5.93 9.65 2.58
N HIS A 149 -6.95 9.44 3.41
CA HIS A 149 -6.81 8.66 4.64
C HIS A 149 -6.46 7.20 4.32
N PRO A 150 -5.49 6.58 5.03
CA PRO A 150 -5.21 5.16 4.88
C PRO A 150 -6.46 4.30 5.08
N GLY A 151 -6.68 3.32 4.21
CA GLY A 151 -7.88 2.45 4.27
C GLY A 151 -9.13 3.04 3.62
N MET A 152 -9.10 4.27 3.09
CA MET A 152 -10.22 4.80 2.31
C MET A 152 -10.35 4.06 0.98
N ARG A 153 -11.55 3.50 0.72
CA ARG A 153 -11.85 2.82 -0.54
C ARG A 153 -11.78 3.80 -1.71
N LYS A 154 -11.21 3.37 -2.84
CA LYS A 154 -11.12 4.18 -4.07
C LYS A 154 -12.47 4.73 -4.51
N GLU A 155 -13.52 3.94 -4.30
CA GLU A 155 -14.90 4.32 -4.56
C GLU A 155 -15.33 5.56 -3.76
N VAL A 156 -15.11 5.53 -2.44
CA VAL A 156 -15.38 6.66 -1.54
C VAL A 156 -14.57 7.89 -1.96
N THR A 157 -13.27 7.75 -2.25
CA THR A 157 -12.44 8.87 -2.72
C THR A 157 -12.96 9.49 -4.02
N THR A 158 -13.51 8.66 -4.92
CA THR A 158 -14.08 9.13 -6.19
C THR A 158 -15.37 9.91 -5.96
N LEU A 159 -16.26 9.38 -5.13
CA LEU A 159 -17.52 10.02 -4.81
C LEU A 159 -17.33 11.30 -3.98
N LEU A 160 -16.35 11.33 -3.06
CA LEU A 160 -16.00 12.55 -2.30
C LEU A 160 -15.59 13.69 -3.23
N LYS A 161 -14.79 13.40 -4.27
CA LYS A 161 -14.44 14.42 -5.28
C LYS A 161 -15.66 14.89 -6.04
N ARG A 162 -16.51 13.96 -6.50
CA ARG A 162 -17.71 14.29 -7.28
C ARG A 162 -18.72 15.13 -6.48
N GLN A 163 -18.91 14.81 -5.21
CA GLN A 163 -19.82 15.49 -4.29
C GLN A 163 -19.19 16.69 -3.57
N LYS A 164 -17.96 17.07 -3.91
CA LYS A 164 -17.23 18.18 -3.28
C LYS A 164 -17.20 18.06 -1.74
N ASN A 165 -17.01 16.82 -1.26
CA ASN A 165 -17.01 16.40 0.15
C ASN A 165 -18.31 16.73 0.91
N LYS A 166 -19.46 16.75 0.23
CA LYS A 166 -20.76 16.98 0.85
C LYS A 166 -21.62 15.72 0.81
N CYS A 167 -22.45 15.53 1.83
CA CYS A 167 -23.54 14.57 1.79
C CYS A 167 -24.51 14.93 0.66
N ALA A 168 -24.91 13.94 -0.13
CA ALA A 168 -25.81 14.16 -1.27
C ALA A 168 -27.23 14.55 -0.84
N THR A 169 -27.64 14.24 0.40
CA THR A 169 -28.97 14.57 0.93
C THR A 169 -28.97 15.89 1.68
N CYS A 170 -28.19 16.05 2.76
CA CYS A 170 -28.24 17.26 3.59
C CYS A 170 -27.30 18.39 3.11
N GLY A 171 -26.38 18.12 2.18
CA GLY A 171 -25.45 19.11 1.65
C GLY A 171 -24.33 19.54 2.62
N VAL A 172 -24.30 18.99 3.84
CA VAL A 172 -23.26 19.27 4.84
C VAL A 172 -21.94 18.61 4.46
N ASN A 173 -20.83 19.29 4.76
CA ASN A 173 -19.49 18.77 4.53
C ASN A 173 -19.15 17.61 5.47
N PHE A 174 -18.61 16.53 4.91
CA PHE A 174 -18.05 15.43 5.69
C PHE A 174 -16.81 15.89 6.47
N ARG A 175 -16.72 15.43 7.72
CA ARG A 175 -15.60 15.64 8.62
C ARG A 175 -14.73 14.39 8.67
N PRO A 176 -13.46 14.49 9.09
CA PRO A 176 -12.55 13.35 9.17
C PRO A 176 -13.02 12.19 10.06
N LYS A 177 -13.92 12.44 11.01
CA LYS A 177 -14.45 11.43 11.94
C LYS A 177 -15.86 10.95 11.57
N ASP A 178 -16.47 11.52 10.52
CA ASP A 178 -17.82 11.13 10.14
C ASP A 178 -17.81 9.73 9.52
N LEU A 179 -18.86 8.96 9.81
CA LEU A 179 -19.12 7.70 9.12
C LEU A 179 -19.76 8.03 7.78
N ILE A 180 -19.02 7.77 6.71
CA ILE A 180 -19.42 8.04 5.33
C ILE A 180 -19.89 6.73 4.71
N GLU A 181 -21.15 6.68 4.32
CA GLU A 181 -21.79 5.49 3.77
C GLU A 181 -22.02 5.66 2.27
N VAL A 182 -21.81 4.59 1.52
CA VAL A 182 -22.06 4.55 0.06
C VAL A 182 -23.46 3.99 -0.13
N ASP A 183 -24.30 4.72 -0.83
CA ASP A 183 -25.69 4.38 -1.14
C ASP A 183 -25.97 4.47 -2.63
N HIS A 184 -27.02 3.78 -3.11
CA HIS A 184 -27.50 3.92 -4.48
C HIS A 184 -28.57 5.02 -4.59
N ILE A 185 -28.39 5.96 -5.53
CA ILE A 185 -29.34 7.04 -5.84
C ILE A 185 -30.71 6.43 -6.18
N ILE A 186 -30.73 5.49 -7.12
CA ILE A 186 -31.85 4.60 -7.39
C ILE A 186 -31.56 3.28 -6.69
N PRO A 187 -32.39 2.83 -5.73
CA PRO A 187 -32.20 1.56 -5.05
C PRO A 187 -32.17 0.39 -6.02
N GLY A 188 -31.37 -0.64 -5.71
CA GLY A 188 -31.31 -1.87 -6.51
C GLY A 188 -32.69 -2.56 -6.65
N SER A 189 -33.52 -2.50 -5.60
CA SER A 189 -34.90 -3.00 -5.62
C SER A 189 -35.79 -2.31 -6.66
N LYS A 190 -35.42 -1.10 -7.12
CA LYS A 190 -36.12 -0.32 -8.15
C LYS A 190 -35.39 -0.30 -9.48
N GLY A 191 -34.54 -1.31 -9.75
CA GLY A 191 -33.77 -1.41 -10.99
C GLY A 191 -32.53 -0.51 -11.04
N GLY A 192 -32.10 0.04 -9.90
CA GLY A 192 -30.86 0.79 -9.82
C GLY A 192 -29.62 -0.07 -10.09
N ASN A 193 -28.75 0.37 -10.99
CA ASN A 193 -27.51 -0.34 -11.31
C ASN A 193 -26.38 -0.04 -10.30
N ASP A 194 -25.36 -0.91 -10.24
CA ASP A 194 -24.22 -0.76 -9.31
C ASP A 194 -23.08 0.15 -9.85
N THR A 195 -23.38 1.02 -10.82
CA THR A 195 -22.36 1.87 -11.43
C THR A 195 -22.05 3.10 -10.57
N TYR A 196 -20.85 3.67 -10.75
CA TYR A 196 -20.46 4.94 -10.10
C TYR A 196 -21.49 6.06 -10.30
N LYS A 197 -22.17 6.11 -11.46
CA LYS A 197 -23.18 7.14 -11.75
C LYS A 197 -24.38 7.04 -10.81
N ASN A 198 -24.74 5.83 -10.39
CA ASN A 198 -25.85 5.57 -9.48
C ASN A 198 -25.45 5.49 -8.00
N LYS A 199 -24.19 5.69 -7.64
CA LYS A 199 -23.76 5.67 -6.23
C LYS A 199 -23.61 7.07 -5.68
N GLN A 200 -23.84 7.29 -4.40
CA GLN A 200 -23.66 8.56 -3.69
C GLN A 200 -23.12 8.32 -2.28
N LEU A 201 -22.54 9.35 -1.67
CA LEU A 201 -22.13 9.35 -0.26
C LEU A 201 -23.14 10.08 0.60
N LEU A 202 -23.53 9.44 1.69
CA LEU A 202 -24.41 9.98 2.71
C LEU A 202 -23.72 9.93 4.07
N ASP A 203 -24.06 10.86 4.96
CA ASP A 203 -23.83 10.64 6.38
C ASP A 203 -24.81 9.59 6.89
N ARG A 204 -24.44 8.93 7.99
CA ARG A 204 -25.22 7.82 8.57
C ARG A 204 -26.70 8.18 8.79
N HIS A 205 -27.00 9.38 9.28
CA HIS A 205 -28.39 9.77 9.53
C HIS A 205 -29.19 9.92 8.24
N CYS A 206 -28.61 10.58 7.23
CA CYS A 206 -29.23 10.69 5.90
C CYS A 206 -29.39 9.33 5.21
N HIS A 207 -28.44 8.43 5.39
CA HIS A 207 -28.51 7.07 4.86
C HIS A 207 -29.67 6.27 5.45
N ASP A 208 -29.79 6.28 6.79
CA ASP A 208 -30.89 5.62 7.50
C ASP A 208 -32.25 6.18 7.06
N PHE A 209 -32.36 7.51 6.97
CA PHE A 209 -33.59 8.19 6.52
C PHE A 209 -33.95 7.81 5.07
N LYS A 210 -32.98 7.82 4.15
CA LYS A 210 -33.21 7.45 2.75
C LYS A 210 -33.65 5.99 2.64
N THR A 211 -32.94 5.09 3.31
CA THR A 211 -33.27 3.65 3.31
C THR A 211 -34.69 3.40 3.79
N ALA A 212 -35.11 4.07 4.88
CA ALA A 212 -36.48 3.96 5.37
C ALA A 212 -37.53 4.46 4.36
N LYS A 213 -37.22 5.52 3.60
CA LYS A 213 -38.10 6.04 2.55
C LYS A 213 -38.17 5.10 1.34
N ASP A 214 -37.06 4.50 0.95
CA ASP A 214 -36.99 3.57 -0.17
C ASP A 214 -37.80 2.29 0.12
N LEU A 215 -37.72 1.75 1.34
CA LEU A 215 -38.50 0.59 1.75
C LEU A 215 -40.02 0.85 1.72
N LYS A 216 -40.46 2.04 2.14
CA LYS A 216 -41.89 2.41 2.09
C LYS A 216 -42.44 2.46 0.66
N THR A 217 -41.60 2.76 -0.31
CA THR A 217 -42.01 2.89 -1.72
C THR A 217 -41.85 1.61 -2.52
N VAL A 218 -41.48 0.49 -1.88
CA VAL A 218 -41.52 -0.87 -2.45
C VAL A 218 -42.77 -1.63 -1.99
N ASN A 219 -43.36 -1.22 -0.86
CA ASN A 219 -44.54 -1.86 -0.25
C ASN A 219 -45.89 -1.25 -0.70
N HIS A 220 -45.88 -0.46 -1.77
CA HIS A 220 -47.05 0.10 -2.45
C HIS A 220 -46.88 -0.12 -3.96
#